data_AF-A0A351T6S0-F1
#
_entry.id   AF-A0A351T6S0-F1
#
_cell.length_a   1.000
_cell.length_b   1.000
_cell.length_c   1.000
_cell.angle_alpha   90.00
_cell.angle_beta   90.00
_cell.angle_gamma   90.00
#
_symmetry.space_group_name_H-M   'P 1'
#
loop_
_entity.id
_entity.type
_entity.pdbx_description
1 polymer ?
#
loop_
_entity_poly.entity_id
_entity_poly.type
_entity_poly.pdbx_seq_one_letter_code
_entity_poly.pdbx_strand_id
1 'polypeptide(L)'
;QTEEQFAESKQAIKQRIAFYASTPAYRRVLDTHGWGSLQPELNLMSKQGKWVEMGELIEDDILNTFAVVGEPQEIVPMIKQRYTGLVDRITINFSYAPVAERPALIRELAS
;
A
#
# COMPACT_ATOMS: atom_id res chain seq x y z
N GLN A 1 -2.02 17.44 8.15
CA GLN A 1 -2.86 16.23 8.13
C GLN A 1 -3.28 15.94 9.56
N THR A 2 -4.47 15.37 9.76
CA THR A 2 -4.92 14.90 11.07
C THR A 2 -4.71 13.40 11.22
N GLU A 3 -4.69 12.90 12.46
CA GLU A 3 -4.66 11.46 12.75
C GLU A 3 -5.82 10.71 12.06
N GLU A 4 -7.00 11.34 12.02
CA GLU A 4 -8.17 10.82 11.32
C GLU A 4 -7.93 10.66 9.81
N GLN A 5 -7.36 11.68 9.16
CA GLN A 5 -7.00 11.62 7.73
C GLN A 5 -5.96 10.53 7.45
N PHE A 6 -5.01 10.32 8.37
CA PHE A 6 -4.04 9.25 8.26
C PHE A 6 -4.72 7.87 8.38
N ALA A 7 -5.59 7.68 9.37
CA ALA A 7 -6.33 6.43 9.56
C ALA A 7 -7.22 6.11 8.35
N GLU A 8 -7.91 7.09 7.78
CA GLU A 8 -8.70 6.95 6.56
C GLU A 8 -7.83 6.53 5.36
N SER A 9 -6.68 7.19 5.17
CA SER A 9 -5.74 6.85 4.11
C SER A 9 -5.19 5.43 4.27
N LYS A 10 -4.78 5.07 5.49
CA LYS A 10 -4.31 3.73 5.84
C LYS A 10 -5.37 2.68 5.51
N GLN A 11 -6.63 2.92 5.89
CA GLN A 11 -7.72 1.99 5.61
C GLN A 11 -8.02 1.87 4.12
N ALA A 12 -8.00 2.97 3.36
CA ALA A 12 -8.17 2.93 1.90
C ALA A 12 -7.08 2.09 1.21
N ILE A 13 -5.83 2.17 1.68
CA ILE A 13 -4.73 1.35 1.16
C ILE A 13 -4.92 -0.12 1.54
N LYS A 14 -5.34 -0.44 2.77
CA LYS A 14 -5.68 -1.80 3.20
C LYS A 14 -6.75 -2.43 2.30
N GLN A 15 -7.84 -1.71 2.02
CA GLN A 15 -8.89 -2.19 1.09
C GLN A 15 -8.34 -2.47 -0.31
N ARG A 16 -7.43 -1.62 -0.81
CA ARG A 16 -6.81 -1.81 -2.13
C ARG A 16 -5.90 -3.05 -2.16
N ILE A 17 -5.11 -3.27 -1.12
CA ILE A 17 -4.30 -4.50 -0.96
C ILE A 17 -5.23 -5.72 -0.92
N ALA A 18 -6.30 -5.66 -0.14
CA ALA A 18 -7.29 -6.73 -0.02
C ALA A 18 -7.94 -7.08 -1.37
N PHE A 19 -8.24 -6.07 -2.19
CA PHE A 19 -8.75 -6.27 -3.54
C PHE A 19 -7.75 -7.01 -4.45
N TYR A 20 -6.47 -6.62 -4.47
CA TYR A 20 -5.48 -7.36 -5.25
C TYR A 20 -5.32 -8.79 -4.73
N ALA A 21 -5.24 -8.94 -3.41
CA ALA A 21 -5.13 -10.21 -2.70
C ALA A 21 -6.34 -11.12 -2.91
N SER A 22 -7.51 -10.60 -3.28
CA SER A 22 -8.70 -11.41 -3.61
C SER A 22 -8.59 -12.11 -4.97
N THR A 23 -7.71 -11.65 -5.86
CA THR A 23 -7.58 -12.21 -7.21
C THR A 23 -6.70 -13.48 -7.22
N PRO A 24 -7.09 -14.56 -7.92
CA PRO A 24 -6.34 -15.82 -7.89
C PRO A 24 -4.85 -15.71 -8.28
N ALA A 25 -4.51 -14.75 -9.14
CA ALA A 25 -3.13 -14.54 -9.59
C ALA A 25 -2.17 -14.10 -8.46
N TYR A 26 -2.69 -13.45 -7.41
CA TYR A 26 -1.88 -12.93 -6.31
C TYR A 26 -1.67 -13.94 -5.17
N ARG A 27 -2.33 -15.11 -5.22
CA ARG A 27 -2.16 -16.17 -4.21
C ARG A 27 -0.69 -16.51 -3.94
N ARG A 28 0.12 -16.65 -5.00
CA ARG A 28 1.56 -17.00 -4.90
C ARG A 28 2.38 -15.92 -4.19
N VAL A 29 2.00 -14.65 -4.33
CA VAL A 29 2.67 -13.55 -3.61
C VAL A 29 2.39 -13.69 -2.12
N LEU A 30 1.14 -13.95 -1.75
CA LEU A 30 0.76 -14.16 -0.35
C LEU A 30 1.39 -15.43 0.25
N ASP A 31 1.48 -16.52 -0.52
CA ASP A 31 2.11 -17.77 -0.06
C ASP A 31 3.59 -17.55 0.33
N THR A 32 4.31 -16.65 -0.36
CA THR A 32 5.72 -16.28 -0.02
C THR A 32 5.86 -15.75 1.41
N HIS A 33 4.79 -15.17 1.94
CA HIS A 33 4.74 -14.60 3.29
C HIS A 33 3.90 -15.45 4.27
N GLY A 34 3.39 -16.61 3.85
CA GLY A 34 2.53 -17.47 4.68
C GLY A 34 1.07 -17.03 4.77
N TRP A 35 0.64 -16.02 3.99
CA TRP A 35 -0.72 -15.46 4.02
C TRP A 35 -1.67 -16.02 2.96
N GLY A 36 -1.30 -17.14 2.34
CA GLY A 36 -2.05 -17.74 1.24
C GLY A 36 -3.53 -17.99 1.53
N SER A 37 -3.85 -18.35 2.77
CA SER A 37 -5.22 -18.62 3.22
C SER A 37 -6.15 -17.40 3.11
N LEU A 38 -5.62 -16.18 3.07
CA LEU A 38 -6.44 -14.97 2.91
C LEU A 38 -7.10 -14.86 1.54
N GLN A 39 -6.45 -15.34 0.48
CA GLN A 39 -6.97 -15.18 -0.89
C GLN A 39 -8.37 -15.75 -1.09
N PRO A 40 -8.70 -17.01 -0.73
CA PRO A 40 -10.04 -17.57 -0.94
C PRO A 40 -11.11 -16.81 -0.14
N GLU A 41 -10.78 -16.36 1.07
CA GLU A 41 -11.67 -15.56 1.90
C GLU A 41 -11.93 -14.18 1.28
N LEU A 42 -10.88 -13.45 0.93
CA LEU A 42 -10.96 -12.16 0.25
C LEU A 42 -11.68 -12.27 -1.09
N ASN A 43 -11.51 -13.36 -1.84
CA ASN A 43 -12.22 -13.61 -3.09
C ASN A 43 -13.73 -13.74 -2.91
N LEU A 44 -14.15 -14.44 -1.84
CA LEU A 44 -15.54 -14.58 -1.48
C LEU A 44 -16.12 -13.22 -1.08
N MET A 45 -15.41 -12.49 -0.21
CA MET A 45 -15.83 -11.17 0.28
C MET A 45 -15.95 -10.13 -0.85
N SER A 46 -15.02 -10.13 -1.81
CA SER A 46 -15.07 -9.19 -2.94
C SER A 46 -16.30 -9.38 -3.81
N LYS A 47 -16.73 -10.64 -4.00
CA LYS A 47 -17.98 -10.96 -4.73
C LYS A 47 -19.23 -10.57 -3.95
N GLN A 48 -19.13 -10.46 -2.63
CA GLN A 48 -20.19 -10.01 -1.74
C GLN A 48 -20.21 -8.48 -1.57
N GLY A 49 -19.25 -7.75 -2.13
CA GLY A 49 -19.14 -6.29 -2.01
C GLY A 49 -18.70 -5.80 -0.63
N LYS A 50 -18.08 -6.66 0.19
CA LYS A 50 -17.63 -6.37 1.57
C LYS A 50 -16.29 -5.63 1.60
N TRP A 51 -16.23 -4.49 0.92
CA TRP A 51 -14.96 -3.80 0.64
C TRP A 51 -14.26 -3.29 1.91
N VAL A 52 -15.02 -2.78 2.88
CA VAL A 52 -14.45 -2.24 4.12
C VAL A 52 -13.92 -3.39 4.98
N GLU A 53 -14.71 -4.44 5.17
CA GLU A 53 -14.37 -5.61 5.96
C GLU A 53 -13.18 -6.38 5.35
N MET A 54 -13.06 -6.39 4.02
CA MET A 54 -11.87 -6.93 3.35
C MET A 54 -10.59 -6.22 3.79
N GLY A 55 -10.64 -4.89 3.99
CA GLY A 55 -9.52 -4.11 4.48
C GLY A 55 -9.14 -4.44 5.92
N GLU A 56 -10.11 -4.87 6.74
CA GLU A 56 -9.88 -5.25 8.13
C GLU A 56 -9.05 -6.54 8.26
N LEU A 57 -9.10 -7.43 7.26
CA LEU A 57 -8.24 -8.62 7.19
C LEU A 57 -6.79 -8.31 6.81
N ILE A 58 -6.48 -7.06 6.44
CA ILE A 58 -5.13 -6.61 6.13
C ILE A 58 -4.51 -6.03 7.40
N GLU A 59 -3.81 -6.88 8.12
CA GLU A 59 -3.06 -6.50 9.31
C GLU A 59 -1.88 -5.56 8.96
N ASP A 60 -1.32 -4.93 9.98
CA ASP A 60 -0.25 -3.93 9.79
C ASP A 60 1.04 -4.54 9.24
N ASP A 61 1.33 -5.81 9.51
CA ASP A 61 2.45 -6.54 8.92
C ASP A 61 2.27 -6.72 7.40
N ILE A 62 1.07 -7.08 6.95
CA ILE A 62 0.71 -7.20 5.54
C ILE A 62 0.78 -5.82 4.86
N LEU A 63 0.20 -4.79 5.50
CA LEU A 63 0.24 -3.42 5.00
C LEU A 63 1.67 -2.94 4.79
N ASN A 64 2.53 -3.02 5.80
CA ASN A 64 3.93 -2.55 5.72
C ASN A 64 4.79 -3.40 4.77
N THR A 65 4.35 -4.63 4.49
CA THR A 65 5.00 -5.48 3.48
C THR A 65 4.73 -5.01 2.05
N PHE A 66 3.58 -4.41 1.76
CA PHE A 66 3.24 -3.97 0.40
C PHE A 66 3.22 -2.45 0.20
N ALA A 67 3.15 -1.67 1.27
CA ALA A 67 3.12 -0.21 1.25
C ALA A 67 4.31 0.38 2.01
N VAL A 68 4.67 1.61 1.63
CA VAL A 68 5.52 2.48 2.45
C VAL A 68 4.57 3.37 3.25
N VAL A 69 4.63 3.26 4.57
CA VAL A 69 3.74 3.97 5.50
C VAL A 69 4.61 4.73 6.50
N GLY A 70 4.38 6.03 6.63
CA GLY A 70 5.15 6.91 7.50
C GLY A 70 4.69 8.36 7.37
N GLU A 71 5.35 9.25 8.10
CA GLU A 71 5.06 10.68 8.01
C GLU A 71 5.45 11.23 6.63
N PRO A 72 4.79 12.29 6.12
CA PRO A 72 5.05 12.83 4.78
C PRO A 72 6.51 13.08 4.44
N GLN A 73 7.31 13.58 5.41
CA GLN A 73 8.74 13.85 5.26
C GLN A 73 9.63 12.59 5.23
N GLU A 74 9.11 11.44 5.67
CA GLU A 74 9.86 10.17 5.73
C GLU A 74 9.63 9.30 4.49
N ILE A 75 8.56 9.56 3.73
CA ILE A 75 8.14 8.74 2.60
C ILE A 75 9.24 8.62 1.54
N VAL A 76 9.86 9.73 1.10
CA VAL A 76 10.93 9.69 0.08
C VAL A 76 12.16 8.93 0.57
N PRO A 77 12.71 9.21 1.78
CA PRO A 77 13.77 8.39 2.37
C PRO A 77 13.44 6.89 2.42
N MET A 78 12.24 6.51 2.87
CA MET A 78 11.83 5.10 2.98
C MET A 78 11.72 4.42 1.62
N ILE A 79 11.19 5.11 0.60
CA ILE A 79 11.13 4.59 -0.77
C ILE A 79 12.56 4.33 -1.29
N LYS A 80 13.48 5.29 -1.11
CA LYS A 80 14.88 5.12 -1.53
C LYS A 80 15.52 3.94 -0.83
N GLN A 81 15.38 3.83 0.49
CA GLN A 81 15.92 2.71 1.25
C GLN A 81 15.42 1.36 0.72
N ARG A 82 14.14 1.29 0.37
CA ARG A 82 13.50 0.05 -0.06
C ARG A 82 13.84 -0.37 -1.49
N TYR A 83 14.06 0.57 -2.39
CA TYR A 83 14.09 0.29 -3.84
C TYR A 83 15.39 0.68 -4.56
N THR A 84 16.31 1.40 -3.92
CA THR A 84 17.60 1.76 -4.54
C THR A 84 18.37 0.51 -4.94
N GLY A 85 18.78 0.44 -6.21
CA GLY A 85 19.50 -0.70 -6.78
C GLY A 85 18.63 -1.92 -7.14
N LEU A 86 17.31 -1.86 -6.91
CA LEU A 86 16.38 -2.96 -7.24
C LEU A 86 15.52 -2.67 -8.49
N VAL A 87 15.25 -1.40 -8.78
CA VAL A 87 14.37 -0.98 -9.87
C VAL A 87 14.94 0.26 -10.57
N ASP A 88 14.74 0.33 -11.89
CA ASP A 88 15.15 1.50 -12.70
C ASP A 88 14.08 2.60 -12.75
N ARG A 89 12.83 2.26 -12.37
CA ARG A 89 11.70 3.20 -12.45
C ARG A 89 10.66 2.91 -11.39
N ILE A 90 10.19 3.99 -10.75
CA ILE A 90 9.05 3.96 -9.82
C ILE A 90 7.99 4.94 -10.31
N THR A 91 6.73 4.53 -10.27
CA THR A 91 5.58 5.41 -10.51
C THR A 91 4.90 5.70 -9.17
N ILE A 92 4.88 6.98 -8.77
CA ILE A 92 4.30 7.42 -7.49
C ILE A 92 3.33 8.56 -7.73
N ASN A 93 2.23 8.56 -6.97
CA ASN A 93 1.36 9.72 -6.84
C ASN A 93 1.55 10.36 -5.46
N PHE A 94 2.02 11.60 -5.42
CA PHE A 94 2.17 12.40 -4.20
C PHE A 94 0.86 13.13 -3.83
N SER A 95 -0.28 12.44 -3.91
CA SER A 95 -1.60 13.04 -3.66
C SER A 95 -1.77 13.55 -2.24
N TYR A 96 -1.02 13.00 -1.28
CA TYR A 96 -0.97 13.44 0.11
C TYR A 96 -0.30 14.81 0.30
N ALA A 97 0.53 15.24 -0.66
CA ALA A 97 1.27 16.49 -0.59
C ALA A 97 0.55 17.62 -1.38
N PRO A 98 0.64 18.88 -0.91
CA PRO A 98 0.20 20.05 -1.66
C PRO A 98 0.83 20.09 -3.06
N VAL A 99 0.06 20.51 -4.07
CA VAL A 99 0.50 20.53 -5.47
C VAL A 99 1.83 21.29 -5.66
N ALA A 100 2.02 22.37 -4.90
CA ALA A 100 3.24 23.19 -4.94
C ALA A 100 4.51 22.45 -4.47
N GLU A 101 4.37 21.45 -3.59
CA GLU A 101 5.49 20.71 -2.99
C GLU A 101 5.90 19.47 -3.81
N ARG A 102 4.97 18.92 -4.61
CA ARG A 102 5.19 17.69 -5.38
C ARG A 102 6.44 17.73 -6.29
N PRO A 103 6.75 18.83 -7.00
CA PRO A 103 7.97 18.89 -7.81
C PRO A 103 9.26 18.71 -7.00
N ALA A 104 9.29 19.16 -5.73
CA ALA A 104 10.45 18.98 -4.87
C ALA A 104 10.61 17.51 -4.47
N LEU A 105 9.52 16.86 -4.05
CA LEU A 105 9.51 15.42 -3.71
C LEU A 105 9.92 14.53 -4.89
N ILE A 106 9.48 14.87 -6.11
CA ILE A 106 9.88 14.15 -7.33
C ILE A 106 11.39 14.30 -7.58
N ARG A 107 11.94 15.51 -7.45
CA ARG A 107 13.37 15.75 -7.61
C ARG A 107 14.20 15.04 -6.55
N GLU A 108 13.72 15.06 -5.30
CA GLU A 108 14.37 14.34 -4.21
C GLU A 108 14.37 12.84 -4.48
N LEU A 109 13.25 12.26 -4.90
CA LEU A 109 13.19 10.83 -5.20
C LEU A 109 14.10 10.42 -6.38
N ALA A 110 14.28 11.30 -7.35
CA ALA A 110 15.08 11.04 -8.55
C ALA A 110 16.60 11.22 -8.35
N SER A 111 17.05 11.72 -7.20
CA SER A 111 18.47 11.88 -6.87
C SER A 111 19.10 10.66 -6.20
#